data_AF-A0A4Y2F5X9-F1
#
_entry.id   AF-A0A4Y2F5X9-F1
#
_cell.length_a   1.000
_cell.length_b   1.000
_cell.length_c   1.000
_cell.angle_alpha   90.00
_cell.angle_beta   90.00
_cell.angle_gamma   90.00
#
_symmetry.space_group_name_H-M   'P 1'
#
loop_
_entity.id
_entity.type
_entity.pdbx_description
1 polymer ?
#
loop_
_entity_poly.entity_id
_entity_poly.type
_entity_poly.pdbx_seq_one_letter_code
_entity_poly.pdbx_strand_id
1 'polypeptide(L)'
;MEILNETVEFKNDRYVVQLPFRKSYDELSDNYSLAKQRFQKLWRRFSHDPELHQQYREIIRDYVEQGIIDEVKADIKGNESYRPLYYLPH
;
A
#
# COMPACT_ATOMS: atom_id res chain seq x y z
N MET A 1 -11.99 -8.05 16.40
CA MET A 1 -12.62 -6.73 16.61
C MET A 1 -11.93 -5.97 17.74
N GLU A 2 -11.50 -6.63 18.82
CA GLU A 2 -10.84 -5.98 19.99
C GLU A 2 -9.53 -5.25 19.65
N ILE A 3 -8.66 -5.86 18.83
CA ILE A 3 -7.33 -5.30 18.49
C ILE A 3 -7.41 -3.93 17.79
N LEU A 4 -8.49 -3.66 17.02
CA LEU A 4 -8.64 -2.38 16.31
C LEU A 4 -8.84 -1.23 17.31
N ASN A 5 -9.77 -1.41 18.27
CA ASN A 5 -10.09 -0.37 19.26
C ASN A 5 -8.94 -0.16 20.26
N GLU A 6 -8.15 -1.20 20.52
CA GLU A 6 -6.98 -1.14 21.42
C GLU A 6 -5.76 -0.44 20.80
N THR A 7 -5.66 -0.40 19.47
CA THR A 7 -4.48 0.12 18.76
C THR A 7 -4.76 1.41 17.97
N VAL A 8 -5.96 1.98 18.12
CA VAL A 8 -6.30 3.29 17.59
C VAL A 8 -5.55 4.37 18.38
N GLU A 9 -4.69 5.10 17.69
CA GLU A 9 -4.03 6.29 18.19
C GLU A 9 -4.34 7.48 17.28
N PHE A 10 -4.66 8.63 17.87
CA PHE A 10 -4.78 9.88 17.11
C PHE A 10 -3.46 10.66 17.18
N LYS A 11 -2.76 10.79 16.05
CA LYS A 11 -1.45 11.46 15.95
C LYS A 11 -1.41 12.31 14.68
N ASN A 12 -0.89 13.53 14.79
CA ASN A 12 -0.71 14.47 13.66
C ASN A 12 -1.98 14.61 12.80
N ASP A 13 -3.13 14.86 13.44
CA ASP A 13 -4.46 14.97 12.81
C ASP A 13 -4.95 13.73 12.05
N ARG A 14 -4.40 12.55 12.33
CA ARG A 14 -4.80 11.28 11.70
C ARG A 14 -4.99 10.17 12.73
N TYR A 15 -5.91 9.26 12.42
CA TYR A 15 -6.01 8.00 13.14
C TYR A 15 -4.99 7.01 12.57
N VAL A 16 -4.11 6.53 13.44
CA VAL A 16 -3.17 5.44 13.19
C VAL A 16 -3.73 4.21 13.89
N VAL A 17 -3.93 3.12 13.15
CA VAL A 17 -4.43 1.86 13.70
C VAL A 17 -3.47 0.75 13.34
N GLN A 18 -3.24 -0.17 14.27
CA GLN A 18 -2.52 -1.38 13.94
C GLN A 18 -3.47 -2.35 13.26
N LEU A 19 -3.08 -2.85 12.08
CA LEU A 19 -3.85 -3.89 11.41
C LEU A 19 -3.89 -5.14 12.31
N PRO A 20 -5.08 -5.72 12.55
CA PRO A 20 -5.27 -6.82 13.50
C PRO A 20 -4.83 -8.16 12.88
N PHE A 21 -3.57 -8.25 12.47
CA PHE A 21 -2.98 -9.48 11.97
C PHE A 21 -2.82 -10.50 13.10
N ARG A 22 -3.13 -11.76 12.81
CA ARG A 22 -2.76 -12.87 13.70
C ARG A 22 -1.23 -12.95 13.74
N LYS A 23 -0.66 -13.22 14.92
CA LYS A 23 0.78 -13.11 15.21
C LYS A 23 1.71 -13.94 14.31
N SER A 24 1.20 -14.92 13.57
CA SER A 24 1.99 -15.68 12.60
C SER A 24 1.83 -15.06 11.21
N TYR A 25 2.93 -14.51 10.71
CA TYR A 25 3.07 -14.03 9.33
C TYR A 25 3.47 -15.16 8.37
N ASP A 26 3.75 -16.35 8.91
CA ASP A 26 4.36 -17.46 8.20
C ASP A 26 3.45 -18.03 7.09
N GLU A 27 2.15 -17.74 7.15
CA GLU A 27 1.15 -18.20 6.18
C GLU A 27 0.71 -17.12 5.17
N LEU A 28 1.11 -15.85 5.32
CA LEU A 28 0.75 -14.81 4.36
C LEU A 28 1.75 -14.83 3.19
N SER A 29 1.31 -15.32 2.03
CA SER A 29 2.03 -15.08 0.77
C SER A 29 2.12 -13.58 0.46
N ASP A 30 3.07 -13.13 -0.35
CA ASP A 30 3.00 -11.77 -0.89
C ASP A 30 1.85 -11.63 -1.92
N ASN A 31 1.50 -10.39 -2.27
CA ASN A 31 0.51 -10.10 -3.32
C ASN A 31 1.11 -9.43 -4.57
N TYR A 32 2.44 -9.45 -4.73
CA TYR A 32 3.13 -8.66 -5.74
C TYR A 32 2.69 -9.01 -7.16
N SER A 33 2.59 -10.31 -7.46
CA SER A 33 2.17 -10.78 -8.79
C SER A 33 0.77 -10.30 -9.16
N LEU A 34 -0.16 -10.32 -8.19
CA LEU A 34 -1.53 -9.85 -8.38
C LEU A 34 -1.58 -8.33 -8.55
N ALA A 35 -0.87 -7.59 -7.70
CA ALA A 35 -0.79 -6.14 -7.76
C ALA A 35 -0.19 -5.67 -9.10
N LYS A 36 0.87 -6.33 -9.57
CA LYS A 36 1.50 -6.07 -10.87
C LYS A 36 0.53 -6.30 -12.03
N GLN A 37 -0.20 -7.41 -12.04
CA GLN A 37 -1.16 -7.71 -13.10
C GLN A 37 -2.29 -6.65 -13.14
N ARG A 38 -2.78 -6.23 -11.97
CA ARG A 38 -3.79 -5.18 -11.86
C ARG A 38 -3.27 -3.83 -12.36
N PHE A 39 -2.06 -3.45 -11.93
CA PHE A 39 -1.39 -2.25 -12.41
C PHE A 39 -1.22 -2.24 -13.94
N GLN A 40 -0.83 -3.37 -14.54
CA GLN A 40 -0.73 -3.46 -16.01
C GLN A 40 -2.07 -3.21 -16.72
N LYS A 41 -3.19 -3.68 -16.14
CA LYS A 41 -4.52 -3.40 -16.69
C LYS A 41 -4.88 -1.93 -16.55
N LEU A 42 -4.59 -1.32 -15.40
CA LEU A 42 -4.78 0.10 -15.17
C LEU A 42 -3.95 0.94 -16.15
N TRP A 43 -2.69 0.56 -16.37
CA TRP A 43 -1.79 1.22 -17.32
C TRP A 43 -2.32 1.20 -18.76
N ARG A 44 -2.92 0.08 -19.18
CA ARG A 44 -3.61 0.00 -20.48
C ARG A 44 -4.80 0.95 -20.56
N ARG A 45 -5.51 1.21 -19.45
CA ARG A 45 -6.60 2.20 -19.46
C ARG A 45 -6.06 3.62 -19.61
N PHE A 46 -4.96 3.95 -18.91
CA PHE A 46 -4.29 5.24 -19.04
C PHE A 46 -3.83 5.55 -20.46
N SER A 47 -3.42 4.55 -21.25
CA SER A 47 -3.04 4.79 -22.64
C SER A 47 -4.22 5.18 -23.54
N HIS A 48 -5.45 4.83 -23.15
CA HIS A 48 -6.67 5.18 -23.89
C HIS A 48 -7.38 6.40 -23.30
N ASP A 49 -7.04 6.79 -22.07
CA ASP A 49 -7.65 7.89 -21.34
C ASP A 49 -6.55 8.73 -20.64
N PRO A 50 -6.00 9.74 -21.34
CA PRO A 50 -4.96 10.61 -20.78
C PRO A 50 -5.43 11.46 -19.60
N GLU A 51 -6.71 11.80 -19.52
CA GLU A 51 -7.28 12.58 -18.43
C GLU A 51 -7.30 11.76 -17.14
N LEU A 52 -7.78 10.51 -17.22
CA LEU A 52 -7.74 9.57 -16.11
C LEU A 52 -6.30 9.34 -15.61
N HIS A 53 -5.34 9.24 -16.53
CA HIS A 53 -3.93 9.11 -16.16
C HIS A 53 -3.44 10.34 -15.37
N GLN A 54 -3.77 11.54 -15.83
CA GLN A 54 -3.38 12.78 -15.15
C GLN A 54 -3.93 12.84 -13.73
N GLN A 55 -5.23 12.58 -13.56
CA GLN A 55 -5.89 12.57 -12.24
C GLN A 55 -5.24 11.56 -11.29
N TYR A 56 -4.92 10.36 -11.78
CA TYR A 56 -4.26 9.34 -10.98
C TYR A 56 -2.86 9.78 -10.51
N ARG A 57 -2.08 10.45 -11.38
CA ARG A 57 -0.76 10.98 -11.00
C ARG A 57 -0.86 12.06 -9.94
N GLU A 58 -1.84 12.95 -10.05
CA GLU A 58 -2.08 14.02 -9.08
C GLU A 58 -2.39 13.43 -7.69
N ILE A 59 -3.31 12.47 -7.61
CA ILE A 59 -3.67 11.81 -6.35
C ILE A 59 -2.46 11.10 -5.72
N ILE A 60 -1.66 10.37 -6.52
CA ILE A 60 -0.47 9.69 -6.01
C ILE A 60 0.54 10.71 -5.45
N ARG A 61 0.78 11.82 -6.16
CA ARG A 61 1.68 12.88 -5.68
C ARG A 61 1.16 13.48 -4.38
N ASP A 62 -0.13 13.81 -4.32
CA ASP A 62 -0.73 14.41 -3.13
C ASP A 62 -0.65 13.46 -1.92
N TYR A 63 -0.76 12.15 -2.14
CA TYR A 63 -0.58 11.15 -1.09
C TYR A 63 0.87 11.03 -0.61
N VAL A 64 1.85 11.17 -1.51
CA VAL A 64 3.27 11.22 -1.15
C VAL A 64 3.57 12.47 -0.34
N GLU A 65 3.12 13.64 -0.79
CA GLU A 65 3.30 14.92 -0.10
C GLU A 65 2.66 14.90 1.30
N GLN A 66 1.51 14.23 1.42
CA GLN A 66 0.83 14.03 2.68
C GLN A 66 1.44 12.93 3.56
N GLY A 67 2.44 12.17 3.10
CA GLY A 67 3.01 11.03 3.83
C GLY A 67 2.00 9.91 4.11
N ILE A 68 1.01 9.73 3.21
CA ILE A 68 0.03 8.63 3.26
C ILE A 68 0.64 7.37 2.64
N ILE A 69 1.44 7.54 1.59
CA ILE A 69 2.16 6.46 0.92
C ILE A 69 3.65 6.83 0.82
N ASP A 70 4.50 5.81 0.88
CA ASP A 70 5.95 5.95 0.74
C ASP A 70 6.47 5.04 -0.38
N GLU A 71 7.56 5.43 -1.02
CA GLU A 71 8.25 4.59 -2.00
C GLU A 71 8.93 3.41 -1.29
N VAL A 72 8.69 2.19 -1.80
CA VAL A 72 9.30 0.98 -1.26
C VAL A 72 10.78 0.97 -1.61
N LYS A 73 11.64 1.09 -0.60
CA LYS A 73 13.09 1.06 -0.79
C LYS A 73 13.57 -0.33 -1.24
N ALA A 74 14.57 -0.37 -2.14
CA ALA A 74 15.03 -1.60 -2.79
C ALA A 74 15.72 -2.60 -1.83
N ASP A 75 16.28 -2.10 -0.74
CA ASP A 75 16.91 -2.83 0.37
C ASP A 75 15.92 -3.67 1.20
N ILE A 76 14.63 -3.33 1.19
CA ILE A 76 13.58 -4.08 1.90
C ILE A 76 13.40 -5.50 1.31
N LYS A 77 13.78 -5.72 0.05
CA LYS A 77 13.74 -7.06 -0.58
C LYS A 77 14.88 -7.98 -0.12
N GLY A 78 15.90 -7.45 0.56
CA GLY A 78 17.15 -8.16 0.83
C GLY A 78 17.43 -8.49 2.30
N ASN A 79 16.88 -7.73 3.27
CA ASN A 79 17.27 -7.88 4.67
C ASN A 79 16.09 -7.96 5.65
N GLU A 80 16.06 -9.07 6.38
CA GLU A 80 15.69 -9.20 7.81
C GLU A 80 14.27 -8.89 8.26
N SER A 81 13.34 -8.54 7.37
CA SER A 81 11.92 -8.48 7.73
C SER A 81 11.23 -9.77 7.31
N TYR A 82 11.00 -10.71 8.22
CA TYR A 82 10.14 -11.90 8.03
C TYR A 82 8.66 -11.55 7.75
N ARG A 83 8.38 -10.32 7.30
CA ARG A 83 7.03 -9.81 7.04
C ARG A 83 6.81 -9.75 5.53
N PRO A 84 5.75 -10.40 5.03
CA PRO A 84 5.42 -10.32 3.62
C PRO A 84 5.06 -8.89 3.23
N LEU A 85 5.64 -8.40 2.12
CA LEU A 85 5.31 -7.09 1.55
C LEU A 85 3.97 -7.17 0.83
N TYR A 86 3.04 -6.31 1.24
CA TYR A 86 1.73 -6.19 0.62
C TYR A 86 1.61 -4.85 -0.09
N TYR A 87 1.38 -4.92 -1.40
CA TYR A 87 1.19 -3.77 -2.27
C TYR A 87 -0.29 -3.41 -2.33
N LEU A 88 -0.59 -2.12 -2.49
CA LEU A 88 -1.96 -1.69 -2.68
C LEU A 88 -2.51 -2.22 -4.03
N PRO A 89 -3.74 -2.73 -4.05
CA PRO A 89 -4.38 -3.10 -5.30
C PRO A 89 -4.72 -1.85 -6.11
N HIS A 90 -4.25 -1.82 -7.36
CA HIS A 90 -4.57 -0.80 -8.37
C HIS A 90 -5.72 -1.23 -9.28
#